data_AF-Q4BY33-F1
#
_entry.id   AF-Q4BY33-F1
#
_cell.length_a   1.000
_cell.length_b   1.000
_cell.length_c   1.000
_cell.angle_alpha   90.00
_cell.angle_beta   90.00
_cell.angle_gamma   90.00
#
_symmetry.space_group_name_H-M   'P 1'
#
loop_
_entity.id
_entity.type
_entity.pdbx_description
1 polymer ?
#
loop_
_entity_poly.entity_id
_entity_poly.type
_entity_poly.pdbx_seq_one_letter_code
_entity_poly.pdbx_strand_id
1 'polypeptide(L)'
;MGIEVSFQVTTNSTIERKAAQAETRQNVMHKNGYKIAYIIDGAGNFARSSAITKICQYSDCTIAYKQREFQLLGNFIRDVLI
;
A
#
# COMPACT_ATOMS: atom_id res chain seq x y z
N MET A 1 -9.64 -7.79 16.27
CA MET A 1 -8.86 -7.28 15.12
C MET A 1 -9.00 -5.77 15.03
N GLY A 2 -7.92 -5.06 14.75
CA GLY A 2 -7.95 -3.63 14.45
C GLY A 2 -7.49 -3.40 13.01
N ILE A 3 -8.22 -2.56 12.28
CA ILE A 3 -7.80 -2.05 10.98
C ILE A 3 -7.57 -0.55 11.16
N GLU A 4 -6.34 -0.10 10.98
CA GLU A 4 -6.03 1.32 10.94
C GLU A 4 -6.02 1.78 9.48
N VAL A 5 -6.86 2.76 9.16
CA VAL A 5 -6.93 3.35 7.81
C VAL A 5 -6.44 4.79 7.91
N SER A 6 -5.45 5.14 7.09
CA SER A 6 -4.96 6.52 6.99
C SER A 6 -5.14 7.02 5.56
N PHE A 7 -5.66 8.25 5.44
CA PHE A 7 -5.81 8.93 4.16
C PHE A 7 -4.72 9.98 4.03
N GLN A 8 -4.10 10.06 2.86
CA GLN A 8 -3.10 11.09 2.61
C GLN A 8 -3.21 11.63 1.19
N VAL A 9 -3.11 12.95 1.06
CA VAL A 9 -3.15 13.63 -0.24
C VAL A 9 -1.92 13.25 -1.04
N THR A 10 -2.15 12.77 -2.26
CA THR A 10 -1.12 12.21 -3.14
C THR A 10 -0.35 13.31 -3.86
N THR A 11 0.36 14.17 -3.12
CA THR A 11 1.35 15.05 -3.74
C THR A 11 2.61 14.28 -4.10
N ASN A 12 3.37 14.83 -5.05
CA ASN A 12 4.68 14.35 -5.46
C ASN A 12 5.63 14.07 -4.27
N SER A 13 5.69 14.98 -3.30
CA SER A 13 6.52 14.83 -2.10
C SER A 13 6.00 13.77 -1.13
N THR A 14 4.69 13.50 -1.14
CA THR A 14 4.09 12.47 -0.28
C THR A 14 4.45 11.07 -0.76
N ILE A 15 4.34 10.81 -2.07
CA ILE A 15 4.71 9.51 -2.66
C ILE A 15 6.19 9.21 -2.40
N GLU A 16 7.09 10.16 -2.68
CA GLU A 16 8.53 9.97 -2.49
C GLU A 16 8.87 9.64 -1.03
N ARG A 17 8.26 10.36 -0.08
CA ARG A 17 8.45 10.11 1.35
C ARG A 17 7.93 8.74 1.77
N LYS A 18 6.77 8.32 1.28
CA LYS A 18 6.21 6.99 1.57
C LYS A 18 7.09 5.89 0.97
N ALA A 19 7.57 6.06 -0.25
CA ALA A 19 8.49 5.13 -0.91
C ALA A 19 9.82 5.01 -0.15
N ALA A 20 10.38 6.12 0.35
CA ALA A 20 11.58 6.11 1.17
C ALA A 20 11.39 5.35 2.49
N GLN A 21 10.18 5.35 3.06
CA GLN A 21 9.85 4.69 4.32
C GLN A 21 9.29 3.27 4.16
N ALA A 22 8.95 2.84 2.95
CA ALA A 22 8.18 1.62 2.70
C ALA A 22 8.87 0.36 3.28
N GLU A 23 10.16 0.20 3.04
CA GLU A 23 10.97 -0.92 3.55
C GLU A 23 11.01 -0.98 5.08
N THR A 24 11.36 0.14 5.73
CA THR A 24 11.40 0.21 7.19
C THR A 24 10.02 -0.06 7.78
N ARG A 25 8.96 0.46 7.16
CA ARG A 25 7.58 0.26 7.60
C ARG A 25 7.18 -1.21 7.50
N GLN A 26 7.44 -1.87 6.37
CA GLN A 26 7.15 -3.29 6.19
C GLN A 26 7.88 -4.14 7.24
N ASN A 27 9.18 -3.91 7.43
CA ASN A 27 9.98 -4.62 8.42
C ASN A 27 9.41 -4.48 9.84
N VAL A 28 8.98 -3.27 10.24
CA VAL A 28 8.38 -3.05 11.57
C VAL A 28 7.00 -3.71 11.68
N MET A 29 6.16 -3.64 10.64
CA MET A 29 4.83 -4.26 10.65
C MET A 29 4.95 -5.79 10.72
N HIS A 30 5.79 -6.39 9.89
CA HIS A 30 6.01 -7.84 9.85
C HIS A 30 6.61 -8.38 11.14
N LYS A 31 7.54 -7.64 11.78
CA LYS A 31 8.06 -8.01 13.12
C LYS A 31 6.98 -8.12 14.19
N ASN A 32 5.88 -7.37 14.05
CA ASN A 32 4.76 -7.39 14.97
C ASN A 32 3.60 -8.29 14.48
N GLY A 33 3.81 -9.08 13.43
CA GLY A 33 2.77 -9.94 12.85
C GLY A 33 1.69 -9.21 12.05
N TYR A 34 1.89 -7.92 11.74
CA TYR A 34 0.95 -7.13 10.94
C TYR A 34 1.26 -7.20 9.45
N LYS A 35 0.23 -6.97 8.62
CA LYS A 35 0.33 -6.85 7.17
C LYS A 35 0.07 -5.41 6.73
N ILE A 36 0.67 -4.99 5.62
CA ILE A 36 0.53 -3.65 5.09
C ILE A 36 -0.03 -3.65 3.67
N ALA A 37 -1.14 -2.93 3.48
CA ALA A 37 -1.77 -2.73 2.20
C ALA A 37 -1.83 -1.24 1.82
N TYR A 38 -1.62 -0.92 0.54
CA TYR A 38 -1.74 0.44 0.00
C TYR A 38 -2.82 0.52 -1.07
N ILE A 39 -3.58 1.61 -1.03
CA ILE A 39 -4.53 1.98 -2.07
C ILE A 39 -4.00 3.25 -2.74
N ILE A 40 -3.67 3.16 -4.02
CA ILE A 40 -3.05 4.26 -4.77
C ILE A 40 -4.04 4.76 -5.83
N ASP A 41 -4.57 5.95 -5.61
CA ASP A 41 -5.33 6.66 -6.64
C ASP A 41 -4.36 7.31 -7.65
N GLY A 42 -4.71 7.25 -8.94
CA GLY A 42 -3.86 7.76 -10.01
C GLY A 42 -2.68 6.85 -10.41
N ALA A 43 -2.67 5.57 -10.00
CA ALA A 43 -1.63 4.62 -10.39
C ALA A 43 -1.34 4.60 -11.91
N GLY A 44 -2.35 4.85 -12.76
CA GLY A 44 -2.20 4.88 -14.22
C GLY A 44 -1.54 6.13 -14.82
N ASN A 45 -1.34 7.20 -14.04
CA ASN A 45 -0.76 8.46 -14.53
C ASN A 45 0.76 8.49 -14.23
N PHE A 46 1.47 7.54 -14.85
CA PHE A 46 2.85 7.10 -14.53
C PHE A 46 3.97 8.09 -14.89
N ALA A 47 3.92 9.31 -14.35
CA ALA A 47 5.11 10.18 -14.32
C ALA A 47 6.14 9.74 -13.24
N ARG A 48 5.82 8.75 -12.38
CA ARG A 48 6.58 8.41 -11.16
C ARG A 48 6.69 6.92 -10.87
N SER A 49 7.11 6.14 -11.86
CA SER A 49 7.17 4.68 -11.76
C SER A 49 8.09 4.19 -10.64
N SER A 50 9.21 4.87 -10.32
CA SER A 50 10.19 4.39 -9.34
C SER A 50 9.66 4.36 -7.90
N ALA A 51 9.07 5.46 -7.43
CA ALA A 51 8.56 5.56 -6.06
C ALA A 51 7.36 4.64 -5.82
N ILE A 52 6.44 4.54 -6.79
CA ILE A 52 5.31 3.60 -6.73
C ILE A 52 5.84 2.15 -6.73
N THR A 53 6.80 1.82 -7.60
CA THR A 53 7.41 0.48 -7.63
C THR A 53 7.98 0.10 -6.28
N LYS A 54 8.67 1.04 -5.61
CA LYS A 54 9.21 0.80 -4.26
C LYS A 54 8.11 0.54 -3.24
N ILE A 55 7.00 1.30 -3.28
CA ILE A 55 5.85 1.06 -2.40
C ILE A 55 5.26 -0.35 -2.65
N CYS A 56 5.07 -0.73 -3.91
CA CYS A 56 4.56 -2.05 -4.27
C CYS A 56 5.48 -3.19 -3.82
N GLN A 57 6.81 -3.01 -3.94
CA GLN A 57 7.80 -4.01 -3.52
C GLN A 57 7.77 -4.29 -2.02
N TYR A 58 7.51 -3.27 -1.21
CA TYR A 58 7.49 -3.37 0.25
C TYR A 58 6.06 -3.33 0.82
N SER A 59 5.09 -3.85 0.06
CA SER A 59 3.69 -4.00 0.48
C SER A 59 3.23 -5.44 0.31
N ASP A 60 2.38 -5.92 1.22
CA ASP A 60 1.76 -7.24 1.08
C ASP A 60 0.59 -7.22 0.08
N CYS A 61 -0.04 -6.06 -0.12
CA CYS A 61 -1.13 -5.86 -1.08
C CYS A 61 -1.17 -4.41 -1.54
N THR A 62 -0.99 -4.15 -2.83
CA THR A 62 -1.17 -2.81 -3.39
C THR A 62 -2.27 -2.86 -4.44
N ILE A 63 -3.27 -1.99 -4.29
CA ILE A 63 -4.39 -1.88 -5.22
C ILE A 63 -4.52 -0.45 -5.76
N ALA A 64 -5.06 -0.32 -6.97
CA ALA A 64 -5.47 0.99 -7.46
C ALA A 64 -6.83 1.39 -6.86
N TYR A 65 -7.13 2.70 -6.79
CA TYR A 65 -8.44 3.19 -6.37
C TYR A 65 -9.51 2.96 -7.46
N LYS A 66 -9.87 1.68 -7.68
CA LYS A 66 -10.87 1.25 -8.66
C LYS A 66 -11.76 0.19 -8.05
N GLN A 67 -13.06 0.22 -8.35
CA GLN A 67 -14.05 -0.69 -7.78
C GLN A 67 -13.66 -2.18 -7.87
N ARG A 68 -13.09 -2.61 -9.00
CA ARG A 68 -12.66 -4.00 -9.22
C ARG A 68 -11.50 -4.41 -8.31
N GLU A 69 -10.61 -3.48 -8.01
CA GLU A 69 -9.41 -3.74 -7.21
C GLU A 69 -9.75 -3.89 -5.72
N PHE A 70 -10.84 -3.27 -5.25
CA PHE A 70 -11.32 -3.49 -3.87
C PHE A 70 -11.72 -4.94 -3.61
N GLN A 71 -12.11 -5.71 -4.63
CA GLN A 71 -12.34 -7.14 -4.48
C GLN A 71 -11.02 -7.90 -4.19
N LEU A 72 -9.91 -7.50 -4.82
CA LEU A 72 -8.59 -8.05 -4.53
C LEU A 72 -8.17 -7.75 -3.09
N LEU A 73 -8.41 -6.52 -2.61
CA LEU A 73 -8.16 -6.16 -1.22
C LEU A 73 -9.02 -6.99 -0.26
N GLY A 74 -10.31 -7.18 -0.57
CA GLY A 74 -11.21 -8.01 0.23
C GLY A 74 -10.76 -9.46 0.31
N ASN A 75 -10.30 -10.03 -0.80
CA ASN A 75 -9.75 -11.39 -0.85
C ASN A 75 -8.44 -11.49 -0.07
N PHE A 76 -7.53 -10.52 -0.24
CA PHE A 76 -6.28 -10.47 0.52
C PHE A 76 -6.54 -10.43 2.04
N ILE A 77 -7.45 -9.56 2.48
CA ILE A 77 -7.83 -9.48 3.90
C ILE A 77 -8.40 -10.82 4.36
N ARG A 78 -9.28 -11.46 3.58
CA ARG A 78 -9.81 -12.78 3.92
C ARG A 78 -8.70 -13.82 4.09
N ASP A 79 -7.78 -13.91 3.12
CA ASP A 79 -6.73 -14.94 3.09
C ASP A 79 -5.69 -14.77 4.20
N VAL A 80 -5.44 -13.53 4.64
CA VAL A 80 -4.54 -13.25 5.78
C VAL A 80 -5.17 -13.64 7.12
N LEU A 81 -6.49 -13.75 7.20
CA LEU A 81 -7.24 -13.95 8.45
C LEU A 81 -7.69 -15.39 8.69
N ILE A 82 -7.61 -16.24 7.67
CA ILE A 82 -7.91 -17.68 7.74
C ILE A 82 -6.60 -18.43 8.01
#